data_AF-A0A1I8FS16-F1
#
_entry.id   AF-A0A1I8FS16-F1
#
_cell.length_a   1.000
_cell.length_b   1.000
_cell.length_c   1.000
_cell.angle_alpha   90.00
_cell.angle_beta   90.00
_cell.angle_gamma   90.00
#
_symmetry.space_group_name_H-M   'P 1'
#
loop_
_entity.id
_entity.type
_entity.pdbx_description
1 polymer ?
#
loop_
_entity_poly.entity_id
_entity_poly.type
_entity_poly.pdbx_seq_one_letter_code
_entity_poly.pdbx_strand_id
1 'polypeptide(L)'
;ALKKSRDAKKKRQQQSAVQREERLAGLRQQKNERTAMETDAQREERLAGHRQQEAERRATETDAQREERKSGDRTRAEKRRASETEEQRRARVEAEQIRRRGVSAGRPERIIRPEAPAHNCGPMDRACDQCGALLWCSETRNFCCAKGKVKLPSRTVPQVLADLYLGRHRMSAEFLTNIRSYNSALHLTSLGAKLRLVPGWCPSFIISGQLHHNTAPLFAEDSAEPHGWQVYFNDRELESRQSLSQKVKPELLELFADAAS
;
A
#
# COMPACT_ATOMS: atom_id res chain seq x y z
N ALA A 1 -21.48 -54.59 -10.77
CA ALA A 1 -21.60 -53.15 -10.42
C ALA A 1 -22.13 -52.28 -11.59
N LEU A 2 -21.61 -52.43 -12.81
CA LEU A 2 -21.94 -51.58 -13.97
C LEU A 2 -23.43 -51.61 -14.41
N LYS A 3 -24.09 -52.77 -14.38
CA LYS A 3 -25.51 -52.92 -14.76
C LYS A 3 -26.44 -52.12 -13.83
N LYS A 4 -26.28 -52.28 -12.50
CA LYS A 4 -27.02 -51.53 -11.46
C LYS A 4 -26.83 -50.00 -11.57
N SER A 5 -25.65 -49.53 -11.97
CA SER A 5 -25.37 -48.10 -12.18
C SER A 5 -26.08 -47.54 -13.43
N ARG A 6 -26.09 -48.30 -14.53
CA ARG A 6 -26.83 -47.93 -15.76
C ARG A 6 -28.34 -47.90 -15.52
N ASP A 7 -28.87 -48.86 -14.77
CA ASP A 7 -30.30 -48.94 -14.45
C ASP A 7 -30.74 -47.78 -13.53
N ALA A 8 -29.92 -47.42 -12.55
CA ALA A 8 -30.17 -46.25 -11.70
C ALA A 8 -30.12 -44.92 -12.50
N LYS A 9 -29.21 -44.81 -13.48
CA LYS A 9 -29.14 -43.63 -14.36
C LYS A 9 -30.38 -43.53 -15.26
N LYS A 10 -30.85 -44.65 -15.83
CA LYS A 10 -32.05 -44.71 -16.67
C LYS A 10 -33.31 -44.35 -15.86
N LYS A 11 -33.44 -44.87 -14.63
CA LYS A 11 -34.53 -44.52 -13.70
C LYS A 11 -34.52 -43.03 -13.31
N ARG A 12 -33.34 -42.42 -13.20
CA ARG A 12 -33.20 -40.95 -12.98
C ARG A 12 -33.52 -40.11 -14.21
N GLN A 13 -33.44 -40.66 -15.42
CA GLN A 13 -33.83 -39.92 -16.63
C GLN A 13 -35.34 -39.96 -16.86
N GLN A 14 -36.02 -40.99 -16.34
CA GLN A 14 -37.46 -41.20 -16.47
C GLN A 14 -38.27 -40.71 -15.26
N GLN A 15 -37.62 -40.16 -14.22
CA GLN A 15 -38.29 -39.67 -13.02
C GLN A 15 -39.07 -38.37 -13.31
N SER A 16 -40.24 -38.21 -12.72
CA SER A 16 -41.00 -36.95 -12.79
C SER A 16 -40.31 -35.84 -11.99
N ALA A 17 -40.71 -34.58 -12.21
CA ALA A 17 -40.18 -33.44 -11.47
C ALA A 17 -40.38 -33.59 -9.95
N VAL A 18 -41.56 -34.07 -9.53
CA VAL A 18 -41.90 -34.31 -8.12
C VAL A 18 -41.04 -35.43 -7.53
N GLN A 19 -40.93 -36.57 -8.21
CA GLN A 19 -40.08 -37.68 -7.76
C GLN A 19 -38.60 -37.30 -7.68
N ARG A 20 -38.14 -36.43 -8.59
CA ARG A 20 -36.79 -35.86 -8.55
C ARG A 20 -36.61 -34.98 -7.32
N GLU A 21 -37.58 -34.13 -7.03
CA GLU A 21 -37.56 -33.21 -5.90
C GLU A 21 -37.55 -33.97 -4.58
N GLU A 22 -38.45 -34.94 -4.38
CA GLU A 22 -38.49 -35.79 -3.19
C GLU A 22 -37.15 -36.50 -2.96
N ARG A 23 -36.55 -37.05 -4.02
CA ARG A 23 -35.23 -37.69 -3.92
C ARG A 23 -34.14 -36.70 -3.54
N LEU A 24 -34.16 -35.47 -4.09
CA LEU A 24 -33.19 -34.44 -3.73
C LEU A 24 -33.41 -33.92 -2.31
N ALA A 25 -34.67 -33.82 -1.86
CA ALA A 25 -35.02 -33.46 -0.49
C ALA A 25 -34.49 -34.51 0.50
N GLY A 26 -34.70 -35.80 0.23
CA GLY A 26 -34.13 -36.88 1.05
C GLY A 26 -32.60 -36.84 1.12
N LEU A 27 -31.92 -36.56 0.01
CA LEU A 27 -30.46 -36.39 0.00
C LEU A 27 -29.99 -35.15 0.78
N ARG A 28 -30.74 -34.05 0.73
CA ARG A 28 -30.46 -32.85 1.53
C ARG A 28 -30.63 -33.16 3.02
N GLN A 29 -31.69 -33.85 3.40
CA GLN A 29 -31.94 -34.26 4.78
C GLN A 29 -30.83 -35.15 5.33
N GLN A 30 -30.48 -36.23 4.61
CA GLN A 30 -29.38 -37.12 5.02
C GLN A 30 -28.03 -36.38 5.13
N LYS A 31 -27.78 -35.41 4.23
CA LYS A 31 -26.59 -34.57 4.31
C LYS A 31 -26.62 -33.70 5.56
N ASN A 32 -27.76 -33.07 5.86
CA ASN A 32 -27.92 -32.20 7.03
C ASN A 32 -27.73 -33.00 8.33
N GLU A 33 -28.32 -34.19 8.43
CA GLU A 33 -28.16 -35.10 9.57
C GLU A 33 -26.70 -35.49 9.76
N ARG A 34 -26.00 -35.87 8.68
CA ARG A 34 -24.57 -36.17 8.75
C ARG A 34 -23.76 -34.97 9.21
N THR A 35 -24.03 -33.78 8.69
CA THR A 35 -23.30 -32.56 9.09
C THR A 35 -23.62 -32.10 10.51
N ALA A 36 -24.80 -32.43 11.04
CA ALA A 36 -25.18 -32.12 12.41
C ALA A 36 -24.47 -33.02 13.42
N MET A 37 -24.07 -34.22 13.00
CA MET A 37 -23.31 -35.18 13.79
C MET A 37 -21.78 -35.08 13.61
N GLU A 38 -21.29 -34.12 12.81
CA GLU A 38 -19.85 -33.90 12.62
C GLU A 38 -19.18 -33.46 13.93
N THR A 39 -17.99 -33.98 14.21
CA THR A 39 -17.11 -33.40 15.23
C THR A 39 -16.49 -32.09 14.73
N ASP A 40 -16.00 -31.24 15.63
CA ASP A 40 -15.33 -29.99 15.24
C ASP A 40 -14.14 -30.21 14.29
N ALA A 41 -13.38 -31.29 14.50
CA ALA A 41 -12.28 -31.65 13.62
C ALA A 41 -12.75 -32.03 12.21
N GLN A 42 -13.79 -32.86 12.09
CA GLN A 42 -14.38 -33.24 10.81
C GLN A 42 -15.01 -32.03 10.10
N ARG A 43 -15.62 -31.14 10.88
CA ARG A 43 -16.20 -29.88 10.38
C ARG A 43 -15.13 -28.97 9.80
N GLU A 44 -14.02 -28.78 10.51
CA GLU A 44 -12.89 -27.98 10.03
C GLU A 44 -12.23 -28.58 8.80
N GLU A 45 -12.04 -29.90 8.75
CA GLU A 45 -11.51 -30.58 7.56
C GLU A 45 -12.42 -30.37 6.34
N ARG A 46 -13.73 -30.54 6.50
CA ARG A 46 -14.70 -30.29 5.42
C ARG A 46 -14.69 -28.83 4.96
N LEU A 47 -14.63 -27.88 5.91
CA LEU A 47 -14.56 -26.45 5.58
C LEU A 47 -13.22 -26.09 4.90
N ALA A 48 -12.12 -26.68 5.33
CA ALA A 48 -10.80 -26.51 4.73
C ALA A 48 -10.78 -27.04 3.28
N GLY A 49 -11.33 -28.23 3.04
CA GLY A 49 -11.47 -28.78 1.69
C GLY A 49 -12.31 -27.89 0.78
N HIS A 50 -13.40 -27.31 1.28
CA HIS A 50 -14.21 -26.34 0.53
C HIS A 50 -13.44 -25.06 0.23
N ARG A 51 -12.69 -24.52 1.20
CA ARG A 51 -11.83 -23.33 1.01
C ARG A 51 -10.79 -23.59 -0.08
N GLN A 52 -10.17 -24.77 -0.08
CA GLN A 52 -9.16 -25.15 -1.07
C GLN A 52 -9.74 -25.28 -2.47
N GLN A 53 -10.84 -26.02 -2.65
CA GLN A 53 -11.49 -26.18 -3.95
C GLN A 53 -11.95 -24.83 -4.52
N GLU A 54 -12.47 -23.93 -3.68
CA GLU A 54 -12.82 -22.59 -4.12
C GLU A 54 -11.60 -21.76 -4.52
N ALA A 55 -10.48 -21.87 -3.79
CA ALA A 55 -9.24 -21.17 -4.13
C ALA A 55 -8.70 -21.65 -5.49
N GLU A 56 -8.69 -22.96 -5.73
CA GLU A 56 -8.28 -23.56 -7.01
C GLU A 56 -9.19 -23.11 -8.17
N ARG A 57 -10.52 -23.09 -7.95
CA ARG A 57 -11.47 -22.56 -8.93
C ARG A 57 -11.20 -21.08 -9.23
N ARG A 58 -10.97 -20.25 -8.20
CA ARG A 58 -10.68 -18.81 -8.37
C ARG A 58 -9.33 -18.55 -9.03
N ALA A 59 -8.35 -19.44 -8.85
CA ALA A 59 -7.04 -19.32 -9.49
C ALA A 59 -7.10 -19.52 -11.01
N THR A 60 -8.11 -20.26 -11.49
CA THR A 60 -8.33 -20.55 -12.92
C THR A 60 -9.43 -19.69 -13.55
N GLU A 61 -10.05 -18.77 -12.79
CA GLU A 61 -11.06 -17.83 -13.31
C GLU A 61 -10.46 -16.88 -14.34
N THR A 62 -11.15 -16.71 -15.48
CA THR A 62 -10.84 -15.63 -16.43
C THR A 62 -11.24 -14.27 -15.87
N ASP A 63 -10.73 -13.19 -16.45
CA ASP A 63 -11.07 -11.83 -15.99
C ASP A 63 -12.56 -11.53 -16.14
N ALA A 64 -13.21 -12.01 -17.21
CA ALA A 64 -14.65 -11.86 -17.40
C ALA A 64 -15.46 -12.58 -16.31
N GLN A 65 -15.09 -13.83 -15.98
CA GLN A 65 -15.74 -14.61 -14.92
C GLN A 65 -15.51 -13.98 -13.54
N ARG A 66 -14.32 -13.42 -13.31
CA ARG A 66 -13.96 -12.72 -12.07
C ARG A 66 -14.81 -11.47 -11.88
N GLU A 67 -14.99 -10.66 -12.92
CA GLU A 67 -15.81 -9.46 -12.86
C GLU A 67 -17.30 -9.79 -12.71
N GLU A 68 -17.82 -10.81 -13.39
CA GLU A 68 -19.18 -11.30 -13.17
C GLU A 68 -19.40 -11.74 -11.71
N ARG A 69 -18.46 -12.50 -11.15
CA ARG A 69 -18.53 -12.93 -9.74
C ARG A 69 -18.52 -11.73 -8.78
N LYS A 70 -17.60 -10.79 -8.95
CA LYS A 70 -17.54 -9.57 -8.12
C LYS A 70 -18.80 -8.73 -8.25
N SER A 71 -19.35 -8.61 -9.45
CA SER A 71 -20.61 -7.92 -9.70
C SER A 71 -21.76 -8.59 -8.95
N GLY A 72 -21.88 -9.92 -9.04
CA GLY A 72 -22.86 -10.69 -8.28
C GLY A 72 -22.68 -10.57 -6.76
N ASP A 73 -21.45 -10.53 -6.26
CA ASP A 73 -21.15 -10.30 -4.84
C ASP A 73 -21.61 -8.91 -4.38
N ARG A 74 -21.41 -7.87 -5.20
CA ARG A 74 -21.90 -6.51 -4.92
C ARG A 74 -23.44 -6.49 -4.83
N THR A 75 -24.13 -7.07 -5.81
CA THR A 75 -25.60 -7.12 -5.82
C THR A 75 -26.16 -7.90 -4.63
N ARG A 76 -25.54 -9.02 -4.25
CA ARG A 76 -25.93 -9.78 -3.05
C ARG A 76 -25.70 -8.98 -1.76
N ALA A 77 -24.57 -8.27 -1.66
CA ALA A 77 -24.28 -7.44 -0.50
C ALA A 77 -25.25 -6.26 -0.39
N GLU A 78 -25.62 -5.65 -1.51
CA GLU A 78 -26.61 -4.58 -1.57
C GLU A 78 -27.99 -5.05 -1.12
N LYS A 79 -28.48 -6.17 -1.66
CA LYS A 79 -29.75 -6.78 -1.23
C LYS A 79 -29.76 -7.09 0.26
N ARG A 80 -28.67 -7.64 0.80
CA ARG A 80 -28.53 -7.91 2.24
C ARG A 80 -28.61 -6.63 3.06
N ARG A 81 -27.92 -5.56 2.64
CA ARG A 81 -27.94 -4.25 3.32
C ARG A 81 -29.31 -3.58 3.26
N ALA A 82 -30.04 -3.74 2.15
CA ALA A 82 -31.38 -3.21 2.00
C ALA A 82 -32.39 -3.90 2.95
N SER A 83 -32.17 -5.17 3.27
CA SER A 83 -32.99 -5.93 4.23
C SER A 83 -32.45 -5.93 5.67
N GLU A 84 -31.38 -5.18 5.97
CA GLU A 84 -30.80 -5.13 7.32
C GLU A 84 -31.76 -4.45 8.31
N THR A 85 -31.87 -5.00 9.51
CA THR A 85 -32.52 -4.30 10.62
C THR A 85 -31.63 -3.18 11.15
N GLU A 86 -32.21 -2.24 11.90
CA GLU A 86 -31.45 -1.14 12.49
C GLU A 86 -30.32 -1.62 13.43
N GLU A 87 -30.56 -2.68 14.20
CA GLU A 87 -29.55 -3.31 15.06
C GLU A 87 -28.39 -3.91 14.25
N GLN A 88 -28.70 -4.64 13.17
CA GLN A 88 -27.68 -5.21 12.28
C GLN A 88 -26.87 -4.11 11.60
N ARG A 89 -27.53 -3.02 11.19
CA ARG A 89 -26.87 -1.85 10.61
C ARG A 89 -25.90 -1.21 11.60
N ARG A 90 -26.30 -1.02 12.87
CA ARG A 90 -25.45 -0.48 13.93
C ARG A 90 -24.23 -1.34 14.18
N ALA A 91 -24.42 -2.65 14.37
CA ALA A 91 -23.32 -3.60 14.58
C ALA A 91 -22.30 -3.59 13.42
N ARG A 92 -22.79 -3.50 12.16
CA ARG A 92 -21.91 -3.40 10.97
C ARG A 92 -21.09 -2.12 10.96
N VAL A 93 -21.71 -0.98 11.27
CA VAL A 93 -21.02 0.32 11.31
C VAL A 93 -19.99 0.36 12.44
N GLU A 94 -20.33 -0.16 13.61
CA GLU A 94 -19.42 -0.25 14.75
C GLU A 94 -18.20 -1.15 14.43
N ALA A 95 -18.43 -2.33 13.86
CA ALA A 95 -17.34 -3.22 13.45
C ALA A 95 -16.40 -2.56 12.42
N GLU A 96 -16.95 -1.76 11.48
CA GLU A 96 -16.16 -1.00 10.52
C GLU A 96 -15.35 0.13 11.20
N GLN A 97 -15.94 0.83 12.17
CA GLN A 97 -15.22 1.85 12.95
C GLN A 97 -14.07 1.23 13.76
N ILE A 98 -14.27 0.08 14.40
CA ILE A 98 -13.22 -0.64 15.12
C ILE A 98 -12.08 -1.05 14.19
N ARG A 99 -12.41 -1.59 13.00
CA ARG A 99 -11.39 -1.92 11.99
C ARG A 99 -10.57 -0.70 11.56
N ARG A 100 -11.23 0.42 11.29
CA ARG A 100 -10.55 1.68 10.95
C ARG A 100 -9.66 2.19 12.07
N ARG A 101 -10.12 2.11 13.33
CA ARG A 101 -9.32 2.45 14.51
C ARG A 101 -8.09 1.55 14.66
N GLY A 102 -8.21 0.25 14.39
CA GLY A 102 -7.07 -0.68 14.42
C GLY A 102 -5.99 -0.36 13.37
N VAL A 103 -6.38 0.18 12.21
CA VAL A 103 -5.44 0.65 11.18
C VAL A 103 -4.76 1.96 11.60
N SER A 104 -5.46 2.86 12.30
CA SER A 104 -4.88 4.10 12.84
C SER A 104 -4.06 3.89 14.13
N ALA A 105 -4.37 2.88 14.93
CA ALA A 105 -3.69 2.56 16.19
C ALA A 105 -2.24 2.07 16.01
N GLY A 106 -1.84 1.75 14.77
CA GLY A 106 -0.46 1.36 14.44
C GLY A 106 0.53 2.53 14.29
N ARG A 107 0.09 3.79 14.37
CA ARG A 107 1.01 4.94 14.39
C ARG A 107 1.10 5.47 15.81
N PRO A 108 2.15 5.13 16.58
CA PRO A 108 2.32 5.72 17.90
C PRO A 108 2.45 7.24 17.74
N GLU A 109 1.46 7.96 18.25
CA GLU A 109 1.37 9.42 18.22
C GLU A 109 2.52 10.08 19.01
N ARG A 110 3.15 9.30 19.88
CA ARG A 110 4.42 9.61 20.51
C ARG A 110 5.45 8.56 20.11
N ILE A 111 6.44 8.98 19.32
CA ILE A 111 7.75 8.35 19.39
C ILE A 111 8.17 8.49 20.85
N ILE A 112 8.15 7.39 21.61
CA ILE A 112 8.79 7.33 22.92
C ILE A 112 10.26 7.54 22.59
N ARG A 113 10.74 8.79 22.66
CA ARG A 113 12.16 9.06 22.72
C ARG A 113 12.60 8.39 24.01
N PRO A 114 13.46 7.36 23.97
CA PRO A 114 14.06 6.86 25.19
C PRO A 114 14.65 8.08 25.92
N GLU A 115 14.53 8.15 27.23
CA GLU A 115 15.22 9.13 28.09
C GLU A 115 16.74 8.85 28.09
N ALA A 116 17.31 8.55 26.93
CA ALA A 116 18.72 8.50 26.71
C ALA A 116 19.25 9.93 26.84
N PRO A 117 20.30 10.16 27.64
CA PRO A 117 21.01 11.43 27.63
C PRO A 117 21.33 11.81 26.19
N ALA A 118 21.06 13.07 25.81
CA ALA A 118 21.40 13.56 24.49
C ALA A 118 22.89 13.33 24.25
N HIS A 119 23.22 12.46 23.29
CA HIS A 119 24.60 12.20 22.92
C HIS A 119 25.17 13.48 22.29
N ASN A 120 26.09 14.14 23.00
CA ASN A 120 26.72 15.36 22.53
C ASN A 120 28.01 15.01 21.78
N CYS A 121 27.99 15.17 20.47
CA CYS A 121 29.15 14.95 19.60
C CYS A 121 30.10 16.17 19.49
N GLY A 122 29.93 17.18 20.35
CA GLY A 122 30.68 18.43 20.28
C GLY A 122 30.29 19.31 19.07
N PRO A 123 31.02 20.42 18.84
CA PRO A 123 30.81 21.26 17.66
C PRO A 123 31.19 20.52 16.37
N MET A 124 30.53 20.89 15.28
CA MET A 124 30.84 20.42 13.92
C MET A 124 31.78 21.44 13.25
N ASP A 125 33.03 21.48 13.66
CA ASP A 125 34.01 22.52 13.28
C ASP A 125 35.25 21.97 12.55
N ARG A 126 35.41 20.65 12.45
CA ARG A 126 36.53 20.03 11.76
C ARG A 126 36.25 19.92 10.27
N ALA A 127 36.87 20.77 9.46
CA ALA A 127 36.74 20.71 8.00
C ALA A 127 37.52 19.52 7.39
N CYS A 128 36.94 18.88 6.38
CA CYS A 128 37.61 17.88 5.56
C CYS A 128 38.60 18.53 4.59
N ASP A 129 39.83 18.02 4.56
CA ASP A 129 40.90 18.50 3.67
C ASP A 129 40.59 18.31 2.16
N GLN A 130 39.63 17.46 1.81
CA GLN A 130 39.34 17.09 0.42
C GLN A 130 38.06 17.74 -0.13
N CYS A 131 36.98 17.80 0.66
CA CYS A 131 35.69 18.34 0.22
C CYS A 131 35.20 19.54 1.04
N GLY A 132 35.92 19.95 2.09
CA GLY A 132 35.52 21.07 2.95
C GLY A 132 34.32 20.81 3.86
N ALA A 133 33.71 19.61 3.81
CA ALA A 133 32.61 19.26 4.71
C ALA A 133 33.04 19.36 6.17
N LEU A 134 32.18 19.90 7.03
CA LEU A 134 32.40 19.96 8.48
C LEU A 134 32.03 18.60 9.10
N LEU A 135 32.89 18.08 9.96
CA LEU A 135 32.73 16.81 10.68
C LEU A 135 32.60 17.05 12.19
N TRP A 136 31.89 16.14 12.86
CA TRP A 136 31.93 16.06 14.31
C TRP A 136 33.24 15.43 14.82
N CYS A 137 33.58 15.66 16.08
CA CYS A 137 34.86 15.19 16.64
C CYS A 137 34.98 13.66 16.64
N SER A 138 33.86 12.95 16.80
CA SER A 138 33.77 11.48 16.81
C SER A 138 33.76 10.85 15.41
N GLU A 139 33.63 11.64 14.35
CA GLU A 139 33.61 11.12 12.99
C GLU A 139 35.02 10.88 12.43
N THR A 140 35.15 9.86 11.59
CA THR A 140 36.41 9.59 10.88
C THR A 140 36.55 10.50 9.66
N ARG A 141 37.78 10.85 9.28
CA ARG A 141 38.06 11.68 8.09
C ARG A 141 37.57 11.07 6.75
N ASN A 142 37.13 9.82 6.76
CA ASN A 142 36.63 9.13 5.57
C ASN A 142 35.10 9.22 5.43
N PHE A 143 34.40 9.72 6.44
CA PHE A 143 32.94 9.66 6.52
C PHE A 143 32.25 10.46 5.42
N CYS A 144 32.79 11.65 5.09
CA CYS A 144 32.15 12.57 4.16
C CYS A 144 32.37 12.22 2.67
N CYS A 145 33.62 11.99 2.24
CA CYS A 145 33.97 11.77 0.83
C CYS A 145 34.86 10.55 0.59
N ALA A 146 35.01 9.67 1.59
CA ALA A 146 35.90 8.51 1.54
C ALA A 146 37.34 8.88 1.09
N LYS A 147 37.88 9.98 1.63
CA LYS A 147 39.18 10.57 1.23
C LYS A 147 39.23 11.01 -0.24
N GLY A 148 38.20 11.70 -0.72
CA GLY A 148 38.14 12.25 -2.08
C GLY A 148 37.72 11.27 -3.16
N LYS A 149 37.42 10.00 -2.81
CA LYS A 149 36.90 9.00 -3.76
C LYS A 149 35.48 9.33 -4.21
N VAL A 150 34.68 9.94 -3.34
CA VAL A 150 33.32 10.37 -3.65
C VAL A 150 33.33 11.88 -3.90
N LYS A 151 33.03 12.27 -5.14
CA LYS A 151 32.78 13.66 -5.49
C LYS A 151 31.29 13.93 -5.37
N LEU A 152 30.91 14.66 -4.33
CA LEU A 152 29.54 15.14 -4.19
C LEU A 152 29.35 16.35 -5.14
N PRO A 153 28.26 16.39 -5.93
CA PRO A 153 27.94 17.56 -6.72
C PRO A 153 27.65 18.75 -5.79
N SER A 154 28.13 19.94 -6.16
CA SER A 154 27.72 21.17 -5.50
C SER A 154 26.22 21.37 -5.73
N ARG A 155 25.45 21.50 -4.66
CA ARG A 155 24.00 21.77 -4.73
C ARG A 155 23.73 23.11 -4.09
N THR A 156 23.20 24.04 -4.86
CA THR A 156 22.65 25.30 -4.35
C THR A 156 21.28 25.04 -3.76
N VAL A 157 21.01 25.59 -2.59
CA VAL A 157 19.68 25.57 -1.98
C VAL A 157 18.92 26.79 -2.50
N PRO A 158 17.69 26.65 -3.02
CA PRO A 158 16.86 27.79 -3.38
C PRO A 158 16.70 28.76 -2.22
N GLN A 159 16.79 30.05 -2.54
CA GLN A 159 16.68 31.11 -1.55
C GLN A 159 15.37 31.02 -0.76
N VAL A 160 14.27 30.67 -1.43
CA VAL A 160 12.96 30.49 -0.82
C VAL A 160 12.96 29.43 0.28
N LEU A 161 13.61 28.28 0.04
CA LEU A 161 13.75 27.22 1.04
C LEU A 161 14.66 27.66 2.19
N ALA A 162 15.75 28.37 1.88
CA ALA A 162 16.64 28.93 2.89
C ALA A 162 15.90 29.94 3.79
N ASP A 163 15.10 30.84 3.22
CA ASP A 163 14.35 31.84 3.96
C ASP A 163 13.24 31.21 4.81
N LEU A 164 12.56 30.18 4.30
CA LEU A 164 11.60 29.40 5.08
C LEU A 164 12.26 28.76 6.31
N TYR A 165 13.41 28.13 6.12
CA TYR A 165 14.14 27.43 7.18
C TYR A 165 14.77 28.39 8.20
N LEU A 166 15.26 29.54 7.75
CA LEU A 166 15.90 30.56 8.58
C LEU A 166 14.93 31.55 9.24
N GLY A 167 13.62 31.37 9.06
CA GLY A 167 12.62 32.24 9.70
C GLY A 167 12.42 33.61 9.02
N ARG A 168 12.87 33.77 7.77
CA ARG A 168 12.86 35.03 7.02
C ARG A 168 11.65 35.18 6.10
N HIS A 169 10.81 34.15 5.99
CA HIS A 169 9.61 34.15 5.16
C HIS A 169 8.35 34.22 6.02
N ARG A 170 7.28 34.86 5.50
CA ARG A 170 6.00 35.03 6.22
C ARG A 170 5.35 33.70 6.65
N MET A 171 5.66 32.61 5.95
CA MET A 171 5.14 31.26 6.25
C MET A 171 6.12 30.39 7.04
N SER A 172 7.26 30.91 7.48
CA SER A 172 8.30 30.13 8.17
C SER A 172 7.79 29.44 9.44
N ALA A 173 6.97 30.13 10.26
CA ALA A 173 6.45 29.55 11.50
C ALA A 173 5.58 28.30 11.24
N GLU A 174 4.69 28.39 10.24
CA GLU A 174 3.86 27.27 9.78
C GLU A 174 4.72 26.13 9.22
N PHE A 175 5.65 26.48 8.33
CA PHE A 175 6.55 25.52 7.70
C PHE A 175 7.38 24.76 8.74
N LEU A 176 8.02 25.45 9.68
CA LEU A 176 8.84 24.85 10.72
C LEU A 176 8.01 23.99 11.68
N THR A 177 6.79 24.43 12.03
CA THR A 177 5.86 23.65 12.86
C THR A 177 5.50 22.33 12.20
N ASN A 178 5.28 22.35 10.88
CA ASN A 178 4.82 21.21 10.11
C ASN A 178 5.91 20.57 9.22
N ILE A 179 7.19 20.89 9.44
CA ILE A 179 8.29 20.52 8.53
C ILE A 179 8.40 19.01 8.32
N ARG A 180 8.07 18.21 9.34
CA ARG A 180 8.05 16.74 9.20
C ARG A 180 6.90 16.27 8.32
N SER A 181 5.74 16.92 8.38
CA SER A 181 4.61 16.63 7.49
C SER A 181 4.95 16.99 6.06
N TYR A 182 5.58 18.15 5.82
CA TYR A 182 6.10 18.50 4.49
C TYR A 182 7.16 17.50 4.01
N ASN A 183 8.17 17.21 4.82
CA ASN A 183 9.21 16.24 4.47
C ASN A 183 8.62 14.85 4.22
N SER A 184 7.60 14.42 4.96
CA SER A 184 6.92 13.13 4.76
C SER A 184 6.07 13.15 3.50
N ALA A 185 5.32 14.23 3.30
CA ALA A 185 4.48 14.42 2.12
C ALA A 185 5.33 14.51 0.87
N LEU A 186 6.58 14.98 0.96
CA LEU A 186 7.59 15.08 -0.10
C LEU A 186 8.64 13.94 -0.06
N HIS A 187 8.53 12.99 0.88
CA HIS A 187 9.51 11.93 1.06
C HIS A 187 9.36 10.93 -0.07
N LEU A 188 10.19 11.04 -1.10
CA LEU A 188 10.19 10.10 -2.20
C LEU A 188 11.62 9.68 -2.49
N THR A 189 11.83 8.37 -2.53
CA THR A 189 13.03 7.78 -3.10
C THR A 189 12.66 7.27 -4.49
N SER A 190 13.12 7.96 -5.53
CA SER A 190 13.15 7.36 -6.86
C SER A 190 14.15 6.21 -6.85
N LEU A 191 13.68 5.02 -7.24
CA LEU A 191 14.50 3.82 -7.29
C LEU A 191 14.99 3.61 -8.72
N GLY A 192 16.32 3.58 -8.89
CA GLY A 192 16.93 3.14 -10.14
C GLY A 192 16.99 1.62 -10.20
N ALA A 193 16.46 1.02 -11.26
CA ALA A 193 16.46 -0.43 -11.47
C ALA A 193 16.78 -0.78 -12.93
N LYS A 194 17.50 -1.89 -13.13
CA LYS A 194 17.65 -2.48 -14.46
C LYS A 194 16.35 -3.20 -14.84
N LEU A 195 15.59 -2.60 -15.74
CA LEU A 195 14.34 -3.15 -16.25
C LEU A 195 14.62 -4.32 -17.19
N ARG A 196 13.91 -5.43 -16.99
CA ARG A 196 13.88 -6.56 -17.94
C ARG A 196 12.46 -6.75 -18.43
N LEU A 197 12.22 -6.44 -19.70
CA LEU A 197 10.94 -6.69 -20.36
C LEU A 197 10.85 -8.17 -20.74
N VAL A 198 9.76 -8.83 -20.37
CA VAL A 198 9.48 -10.22 -20.77
C VAL A 198 8.37 -10.18 -21.84
N PRO A 199 8.60 -10.72 -23.05
CA PRO A 199 7.56 -10.81 -24.08
C PRO A 199 6.46 -11.79 -23.66
N GLY A 200 5.20 -11.45 -23.97
CA GLY A 200 4.01 -12.20 -23.53
C GLY A 200 3.26 -11.44 -22.44
N TRP A 201 2.00 -11.11 -22.73
CA TRP A 201 1.20 -10.15 -21.98
C TRP A 201 1.07 -10.49 -20.47
N CYS A 202 1.82 -9.75 -19.66
CA CYS A 202 1.65 -9.50 -18.23
C CYS A 202 2.52 -8.28 -17.89
N PRO A 203 1.97 -7.14 -17.42
CA PRO A 203 2.78 -5.97 -17.10
C PRO A 203 3.46 -6.15 -15.74
N SER A 204 4.36 -7.12 -15.63
CA SER A 204 5.23 -7.31 -14.48
C SER A 204 6.62 -6.81 -14.85
N PHE A 205 6.98 -5.62 -14.38
CA PHE A 205 8.38 -5.18 -14.41
C PHE A 205 9.15 -5.97 -13.34
N ILE A 206 10.17 -6.70 -13.76
CA ILE A 206 11.07 -7.41 -12.84
C ILE A 206 12.25 -6.48 -12.56
N ILE A 207 12.34 -5.99 -11.33
CA ILE A 207 13.52 -5.26 -10.84
C ILE A 207 14.59 -6.32 -10.52
N SER A 208 15.74 -6.23 -11.18
CA SER A 208 16.86 -7.16 -10.97
C SER A 208 18.16 -6.40 -10.71
N GLY A 209 19.00 -6.94 -9.82
CA GLY A 209 20.29 -6.34 -9.45
C GLY A 209 20.25 -5.47 -8.20
N GLN A 210 21.27 -4.63 -8.04
CA GLN A 210 21.35 -3.67 -6.94
C GLN A 210 20.37 -2.53 -7.15
N LEU A 211 19.63 -2.23 -6.08
CA LEU A 211 18.73 -1.09 -6.03
C LEU A 211 19.51 0.13 -5.58
N HIS A 212 19.46 1.21 -6.36
CA HIS A 212 20.10 2.46 -6.00
C HIS A 212 19.04 3.51 -5.69
N HIS A 213 19.18 4.18 -4.55
CA HIS A 213 18.45 5.41 -4.28
C HIS A 213 19.01 6.49 -5.20
N ASN A 214 18.21 6.92 -6.17
CA ASN A 214 18.56 8.06 -7.00
C ASN A 214 18.04 9.33 -6.34
N THR A 215 18.94 10.26 -6.04
CA THR A 215 18.59 11.59 -5.55
C THR A 215 18.73 12.55 -6.73
N ALA A 216 17.67 12.69 -7.50
CA ALA A 216 17.63 13.66 -8.59
C ALA A 216 17.83 15.09 -8.04
N PRO A 217 18.36 16.02 -8.86
CA PRO A 217 18.28 17.44 -8.58
C PRO A 217 16.82 17.84 -8.35
N LEU A 218 16.59 18.85 -7.50
CA LEU A 218 15.22 19.36 -7.31
C LEU A 218 14.71 20.03 -8.60
N PHE A 219 15.62 20.52 -9.46
CA PHE A 219 15.36 21.28 -10.68
C PHE A 219 15.79 20.47 -11.90
N ALA A 220 14.96 20.44 -12.95
CA ALA A 220 15.41 19.97 -14.25
C ALA A 220 16.36 21.01 -14.84
N GLU A 221 17.37 20.58 -15.61
CA GLU A 221 18.10 21.54 -16.46
C GLU A 221 17.18 22.01 -17.59
N ASP A 222 17.36 23.24 -18.05
CA ASP A 222 16.56 23.81 -19.14
C ASP A 222 16.51 22.83 -20.33
N SER A 223 15.31 22.46 -20.77
CA SER A 223 15.00 21.48 -21.83
C SER A 223 15.15 19.98 -21.52
N ALA A 224 15.52 19.59 -20.30
CA ALA A 224 15.58 18.18 -19.90
C ALA A 224 14.19 17.62 -19.54
N GLU A 225 13.93 16.35 -19.89
CA GLU A 225 12.71 15.66 -19.45
C GLU A 225 12.73 15.51 -17.92
N PRO A 226 11.69 15.97 -17.20
CA PRO A 226 11.63 15.87 -15.75
C PRO A 226 11.80 14.42 -15.28
N HIS A 227 12.70 14.17 -14.33
CA HIS A 227 12.99 12.82 -13.84
C HIS A 227 13.12 12.75 -12.33
N GLY A 228 12.87 11.56 -11.76
CA GLY A 228 12.94 11.36 -10.31
C GLY A 228 11.89 12.19 -9.59
N TRP A 229 12.31 13.14 -8.75
CA TRP A 229 11.39 13.88 -7.87
C TRP A 229 10.67 15.02 -8.61
N GLN A 230 11.20 15.45 -9.75
CA GLN A 230 10.66 16.53 -10.58
C GLN A 230 9.29 16.18 -11.18
N VAL A 231 9.07 14.90 -11.53
CA VAL A 231 7.79 14.39 -12.09
C VAL A 231 6.62 14.63 -11.13
N TYR A 232 6.90 14.75 -9.84
CA TYR A 232 5.88 14.87 -8.81
C TYR A 232 5.41 16.30 -8.55
N PHE A 233 6.05 17.31 -9.14
CA PHE A 233 5.54 18.68 -9.15
C PHE A 233 4.57 18.94 -10.32
N ASN A 234 4.20 17.89 -11.08
CA ASN A 234 3.11 17.96 -12.05
C ASN A 234 1.74 17.91 -11.34
N ASP A 235 0.81 18.78 -11.76
CA ASP A 235 -0.47 19.12 -11.09
C ASP A 235 -1.24 17.90 -10.55
N ARG A 236 -1.33 16.82 -11.33
CA ARG A 236 -2.18 15.65 -11.00
C ARG A 236 -1.71 14.85 -9.77
N GLU A 237 -0.41 14.79 -9.51
CA GLU A 237 0.15 14.11 -8.35
C GLU A 237 0.20 15.02 -7.12
N LEU A 238 0.34 16.33 -7.32
CA LEU A 238 0.35 17.33 -6.25
C LEU A 238 -1.00 17.37 -5.51
N GLU A 239 -2.11 17.40 -6.25
CA GLU A 239 -3.48 17.35 -5.70
C GLU A 239 -3.72 16.10 -4.84
N SER A 240 -3.28 14.94 -5.33
CA SER A 240 -3.39 13.67 -4.60
C SER A 240 -2.64 13.70 -3.26
N ARG A 241 -1.54 14.45 -3.17
CA ARG A 241 -0.72 14.57 -1.95
C ARG A 241 -1.22 15.61 -0.97
N GLN A 242 -1.84 16.69 -1.45
CA GLN A 242 -2.56 17.63 -0.60
C GLN A 242 -3.64 16.91 0.22
N SER A 243 -4.24 15.84 -0.34
CA SER A 243 -5.22 15.01 0.38
C SER A 243 -4.62 14.15 1.52
N LEU A 244 -3.30 13.93 1.54
CA LEU A 244 -2.65 13.03 2.51
C LEU A 244 -2.52 13.64 3.91
N SER A 245 -2.56 14.97 4.04
CA SER A 245 -2.41 15.63 5.33
C SER A 245 -2.94 17.06 5.30
N GLN A 246 -3.93 17.35 6.16
CA GLN A 246 -4.45 18.70 6.40
C GLN A 246 -3.38 19.70 6.92
N LYS A 247 -2.25 19.19 7.42
CA LYS A 247 -1.11 20.01 7.91
C LYS A 247 -0.21 20.54 6.79
N VAL A 248 -0.44 20.14 5.54
CA VAL A 248 0.36 20.55 4.39
C VAL A 248 -0.45 21.58 3.61
N LYS A 249 -0.02 22.84 3.68
CA LYS A 249 -0.66 23.95 2.98
C LYS A 249 -0.32 23.96 1.48
N PRO A 250 -1.32 24.02 0.58
CA PRO A 250 -1.12 24.09 -0.87
C PRO A 250 -0.19 25.22 -1.29
N GLU A 251 -0.30 26.40 -0.68
CA GLU A 251 0.47 27.58 -1.05
C GLU A 251 1.98 27.40 -0.80
N LEU A 252 2.35 26.59 0.19
CA LEU A 252 3.75 26.22 0.43
C LEU A 252 4.25 25.16 -0.55
N LEU A 253 3.37 24.27 -1.02
CA LEU A 253 3.72 23.28 -2.03
C LEU A 253 3.89 23.92 -3.42
N GLU A 254 3.01 24.86 -3.79
CA GLU A 254 3.14 25.68 -4.99
C GLU A 254 4.43 26.49 -4.92
N LEU A 255 4.72 27.12 -3.78
CA LEU A 255 5.99 27.84 -3.59
C LEU A 255 7.23 26.92 -3.76
N PHE A 256 7.13 25.64 -3.38
CA PHE A 256 8.19 24.67 -3.65
C PHE A 256 8.28 24.27 -5.13
N ALA A 257 7.14 24.20 -5.83
CA ALA A 257 7.06 23.89 -7.25
C ALA A 257 7.57 25.05 -8.13
N ASP A 258 7.24 26.29 -7.76
CA ASP A 258 7.71 27.52 -8.41
C ASP A 258 9.20 27.73 -8.18
N ALA A 259 9.67 27.47 -6.96
CA ALA A 259 11.11 27.41 -6.69
C ALA A 259 11.80 26.23 -7.40
N ALA A 260 11.02 25.29 -7.94
CA ALA A 260 11.50 24.11 -8.67
C ALA A 260 11.51 24.22 -10.20
N SER A 261 10.90 25.28 -10.75
CA SER A 261 10.85 25.61 -12.17
C SER A 261 11.88 26.67 -12.54
#